data_AF-A0A4Q2UUC2-F1
#
_entry.id   AF-A0A4Q2UUC2-F1
#
_cell.length_a   1.000
_cell.length_b   1.000
_cell.length_c   1.000
_cell.angle_alpha   90.00
_cell.angle_beta   90.00
_cell.angle_gamma   90.00
#
_symmetry.space_group_name_H-M   'P 1'
#
loop_
_entity.id
_entity.type
_entity.pdbx_description
1 polymer ?
#
loop_
_entity_poly.entity_id
_entity_poly.type
_entity_poly.pdbx_seq_one_letter_code
_entity_poly.pdbx_strand_id
1 'polypeptide(L)'
;AAKYGDEKGRIPQIHQLEDICCGLYNAGLFTQMEWHVLETLEWVIGYPTVDFFSQLIVLEEGDDQVVTHMAAYLCEIALYHRDFVSTRPTVMARSSLDLARVILGRAEVKNEEDWDRMENATWIALLRHCQSPSPTLVRKYSTAGYSGVSQRLARFTAEQNAIAHRATGPATPRAKTINRYMGNIYSTSQKGHNVLDVHDYPTPPITPYSNCWMGSQGLPRMPRLPPNDAICDRYYGFGTAS
;
A
#
# COMPACT_ATOMS: atom_id res chain seq x y z
N ALA A 1 -2.88 19.36 -22.07
CA ALA A 1 -2.97 19.72 -20.64
C ALA A 1 -2.96 21.23 -20.47
N ALA A 2 -1.81 21.88 -20.20
CA ALA A 2 -1.74 23.31 -19.85
C ALA A 2 -2.51 24.25 -20.79
N LYS A 3 -2.32 24.12 -22.12
CA LYS A 3 -3.04 24.91 -23.15
C LYS A 3 -4.58 24.84 -23.10
N TYR A 4 -5.15 23.88 -22.37
CA TYR A 4 -6.60 23.68 -22.22
C TYR A 4 -7.11 24.13 -20.84
N GLY A 5 -6.35 23.86 -19.77
CA GLY A 5 -6.81 24.09 -18.39
C GLY A 5 -6.22 25.31 -17.67
N ASP A 6 -5.07 25.82 -18.10
CA ASP A 6 -4.35 26.88 -17.40
C ASP A 6 -4.66 28.29 -17.92
N GLU A 7 -4.58 29.27 -17.03
CA GLU A 7 -4.55 30.70 -17.40
C GLU A 7 -3.43 30.98 -18.41
N LYS A 8 -3.67 31.86 -19.39
CA LYS A 8 -2.71 32.16 -20.48
C LYS A 8 -1.30 32.53 -20.01
N GLY A 9 -1.16 33.15 -18.85
CA GLY A 9 0.14 33.50 -18.25
C GLY A 9 0.90 32.35 -17.57
N ARG A 10 0.28 31.18 -17.41
CA ARG A 10 0.89 29.96 -16.83
C ARG A 10 1.26 28.90 -17.86
N ILE A 11 0.74 29.02 -19.10
CA ILE A 11 1.03 28.08 -20.19
C ILE A 11 2.52 28.18 -20.56
N PRO A 12 3.32 27.09 -20.41
CA PRO A 12 4.73 27.11 -20.75
C PRO A 12 4.92 27.27 -22.26
N GLN A 13 5.89 28.09 -22.64
CA GLN A 13 6.30 28.30 -24.02
C GLN A 13 7.20 27.14 -24.49
N ILE A 14 7.26 26.89 -25.80
CA ILE A 14 7.97 25.72 -26.34
C ILE A 14 9.46 25.71 -25.95
N HIS A 15 10.13 26.86 -25.95
CA HIS A 15 11.53 26.95 -25.49
C HIS A 15 11.71 26.54 -24.02
N GLN A 16 10.73 26.81 -23.16
CA GLN A 16 10.77 26.37 -21.76
C GLN A 16 10.63 24.84 -21.63
N LEU A 17 10.00 24.19 -22.62
CA LEU A 17 9.95 22.73 -22.71
C LEU A 17 11.26 22.15 -23.25
N GLU A 18 11.91 22.83 -24.21
CA GLU A 18 13.27 22.49 -24.66
C GLU A 18 14.27 22.58 -23.48
N ASP A 19 14.20 23.65 -22.68
CA ASP A 19 15.02 23.86 -21.48
C ASP A 19 14.78 22.78 -20.41
N ILE A 20 13.51 22.48 -20.09
CA ILE A 20 13.13 21.42 -19.14
C ILE A 20 13.59 20.03 -19.60
N CYS A 21 13.64 19.80 -20.91
CA CYS A 21 14.16 18.57 -21.51
C CYS A 21 15.67 18.64 -21.82
N CYS A 22 16.41 19.63 -21.28
CA CYS A 22 17.86 19.80 -21.46
C CYS A 22 18.32 19.79 -22.94
N GLY A 23 17.49 20.28 -23.87
CA GLY A 23 17.76 20.27 -25.30
C GLY A 23 17.69 18.90 -25.98
N LEU A 24 17.20 17.85 -25.31
CA LEU A 24 17.04 16.50 -25.91
C LEU A 24 15.99 16.47 -27.04
N TYR A 25 15.07 17.43 -27.05
CA TYR A 25 14.04 17.61 -28.07
C TYR A 25 14.03 19.06 -28.54
N ASN A 26 13.75 19.27 -29.83
CA ASN A 26 13.58 20.60 -30.40
C ASN A 26 12.09 20.98 -30.57
N ALA A 27 11.82 22.26 -30.79
CA ALA A 27 10.48 22.82 -30.97
C ALA A 27 9.65 22.14 -32.08
N GLY A 28 10.30 21.62 -33.12
CA GLY A 28 9.66 20.84 -34.18
C GLY A 28 9.08 19.53 -33.67
N LEU A 29 9.84 18.79 -32.84
CA LEU A 29 9.38 17.54 -32.22
C LEU A 29 8.23 17.79 -31.24
N PHE A 30 8.28 18.86 -30.44
CA PHE A 30 7.15 19.23 -29.57
C PHE A 30 5.88 19.55 -30.38
N THR A 31 6.01 20.28 -31.48
CA THR A 31 4.87 20.61 -32.37
C THR A 31 4.31 19.37 -33.08
N GLN A 32 5.18 18.47 -33.54
CA GLN A 32 4.79 17.21 -34.17
C GLN A 32 4.08 16.27 -33.19
N MET A 33 4.61 16.12 -31.98
CA MET A 33 3.99 15.29 -30.94
C MET A 33 2.67 15.88 -30.44
N GLU A 34 2.53 17.20 -30.34
CA GLU A 34 1.26 17.85 -30.04
C GLU A 34 0.21 17.52 -31.11
N TRP A 35 0.51 17.70 -32.40
CA TRP A 35 -0.43 17.36 -33.48
C TRP A 35 -0.79 15.86 -33.46
N HIS A 36 0.21 14.99 -33.33
CA HIS A 36 -0.01 13.54 -33.31
C HIS A 36 -0.91 13.09 -32.14
N VAL A 37 -0.74 13.66 -30.94
CA VAL A 37 -1.60 13.36 -29.79
C VAL A 37 -3.02 13.89 -30.00
N LEU A 38 -3.19 15.05 -30.62
CA LEU A 38 -4.51 15.63 -30.92
C LEU A 38 -5.29 14.78 -31.93
N GLU A 39 -4.65 14.35 -33.02
CA GLU A 39 -5.25 13.42 -33.99
C GLU A 39 -5.60 12.07 -33.36
N THR A 40 -4.70 11.52 -32.54
CA THR A 40 -4.90 10.21 -31.86
C THR A 40 -6.05 10.23 -30.85
N LEU A 41 -6.44 11.41 -30.36
CA LEU A 41 -7.59 11.62 -29.47
C LEU A 41 -8.84 12.12 -30.22
N GLU A 42 -8.83 12.13 -31.56
CA GLU A 42 -9.91 12.68 -32.39
C GLU A 42 -10.29 14.13 -32.01
N TRP A 43 -9.32 14.90 -31.50
CA TRP A 43 -9.48 16.24 -30.91
C TRP A 43 -10.39 16.29 -29.65
N VAL A 44 -10.80 15.14 -29.10
CA VAL A 44 -11.63 15.05 -27.89
C VAL A 44 -10.79 15.23 -26.63
N ILE A 45 -10.83 16.44 -26.08
CA ILE A 45 -10.19 16.85 -24.83
C ILE A 45 -11.27 17.23 -23.81
N GLY A 46 -11.02 16.99 -22.52
CA GLY A 46 -11.91 17.46 -21.44
C GLY A 46 -12.78 16.40 -20.78
N TYR A 47 -12.41 15.11 -20.87
CA TYR A 47 -13.01 14.06 -20.04
C TYR A 47 -12.96 14.45 -18.55
N PRO A 48 -14.04 14.22 -17.78
CA PRO A 48 -14.13 14.68 -16.40
C PRO A 48 -13.10 13.98 -15.52
N THR A 49 -12.30 14.79 -14.81
CA THR A 49 -11.16 14.32 -14.01
C THR A 49 -11.58 13.91 -12.59
N VAL A 50 -10.66 13.29 -11.86
CA VAL A 50 -10.86 12.96 -10.43
C VAL A 50 -11.12 14.24 -9.64
N ASP A 51 -10.35 15.30 -9.90
CA ASP A 51 -10.46 16.62 -9.26
C ASP A 51 -11.87 17.23 -9.38
N PHE A 52 -12.50 17.17 -10.55
CA PHE A 52 -13.88 17.63 -10.75
C PHE A 52 -14.87 16.91 -9.83
N PHE A 53 -14.78 15.59 -9.72
CA PHE A 53 -15.65 14.82 -8.83
C PHE A 53 -15.30 15.01 -7.35
N SER A 54 -14.02 15.14 -7.01
CA SER A 54 -13.60 15.45 -5.64
C SER A 54 -14.15 16.79 -5.17
N GLN A 55 -14.11 17.84 -6.00
CA GLN A 55 -14.68 19.15 -5.67
C GLN A 55 -16.20 19.07 -5.48
N LEU A 56 -16.91 18.32 -6.34
CA LEU A 56 -18.36 18.12 -6.21
C LEU A 56 -18.73 17.42 -4.89
N ILE A 57 -18.03 16.33 -4.55
CA ILE A 57 -18.29 15.55 -3.33
C ILE A 57 -17.91 16.35 -2.07
N VAL A 58 -16.83 17.12 -2.09
CA VAL A 58 -16.44 18.00 -0.97
C VAL A 58 -17.51 19.08 -0.72
N LEU A 59 -18.13 19.62 -1.77
CA LEU A 59 -19.23 20.57 -1.66
C LEU A 59 -20.55 19.93 -1.18
N GLU A 60 -20.77 18.65 -1.48
CA GLU A 60 -21.95 17.88 -1.07
C GLU A 60 -21.88 17.40 0.39
N GLU A 61 -20.75 16.81 0.80
CA GLU A 61 -20.55 16.27 2.15
C GLU A 61 -19.99 17.32 3.15
N GLY A 62 -19.61 18.52 2.68
CA GLY A 62 -19.14 19.61 3.55
C GLY A 62 -17.73 19.42 4.14
N ASP A 63 -16.87 18.67 3.44
CA ASP A 63 -15.52 18.33 3.87
C ASP A 63 -14.63 19.57 4.08
N ASP A 64 -13.71 19.50 5.06
CA ASP A 64 -12.74 20.57 5.28
C ASP A 64 -11.56 20.53 4.29
N GLN A 65 -10.79 21.62 4.27
CA GLN A 65 -9.62 21.75 3.43
C GLN A 65 -8.53 20.69 3.71
N VAL A 66 -8.44 20.14 4.93
CA VAL A 66 -7.45 19.12 5.30
C VAL A 66 -7.85 17.74 4.75
N VAL A 67 -9.16 17.41 4.70
CA VAL A 67 -9.64 16.23 3.96
C VAL A 67 -9.35 16.41 2.48
N THR A 68 -9.70 17.57 1.92
CA THR A 68 -9.45 17.91 0.50
C THR A 68 -7.97 17.77 0.12
N HIS A 69 -7.05 18.30 0.93
CA HIS A 69 -5.61 18.19 0.71
C HIS A 69 -5.10 16.74 0.83
N MET A 70 -5.65 15.95 1.77
CA MET A 70 -5.29 14.54 1.92
C MET A 70 -5.83 13.70 0.75
N ALA A 71 -7.07 13.92 0.31
CA ALA A 71 -7.64 13.26 -0.86
C ALA A 71 -6.83 13.57 -2.12
N ALA A 72 -6.45 14.83 -2.34
CA ALA A 72 -5.57 15.21 -3.44
C ALA A 72 -4.21 14.50 -3.39
N TYR A 73 -3.63 14.30 -2.19
CA TYR A 73 -2.39 13.55 -2.01
C TYR A 73 -2.55 12.05 -2.37
N LEU A 74 -3.66 11.43 -1.95
CA LEU A 74 -4.00 10.04 -2.27
C LEU A 74 -4.22 9.85 -3.78
N CYS A 75 -4.94 10.79 -4.43
CA CYS A 75 -5.10 10.85 -5.88
C CYS A 75 -3.74 10.99 -6.61
N GLU A 76 -2.85 11.87 -6.13
CA GLU A 76 -1.51 12.01 -6.74
C GLU A 76 -0.60 10.79 -6.52
N ILE A 77 -0.74 10.06 -5.41
CA ILE A 77 -0.10 8.74 -5.25
C ILE A 77 -0.64 7.78 -6.32
N ALA A 78 -1.96 7.71 -6.51
CA ALA A 78 -2.59 6.80 -7.47
C ALA A 78 -2.05 6.97 -8.92
N LEU A 79 -1.72 8.20 -9.34
CA LEU A 79 -1.15 8.47 -10.67
C LEU A 79 0.20 7.76 -10.95
N TYR A 80 0.91 7.27 -9.92
CA TYR A 80 2.15 6.48 -10.09
C TYR A 80 1.93 4.98 -10.30
N HIS A 81 0.69 4.47 -10.14
CA HIS A 81 0.42 3.02 -10.10
C HIS A 81 -0.55 2.59 -11.21
N ARG A 82 -0.12 1.59 -12.01
CA ARG A 82 -0.88 1.10 -13.17
C ARG A 82 -2.24 0.50 -12.82
N ASP A 83 -2.38 0.01 -11.58
CA ASP A 83 -3.61 -0.55 -10.99
C ASP A 83 -4.83 0.35 -11.20
N PHE A 84 -4.63 1.68 -11.21
CA PHE A 84 -5.72 2.67 -11.25
C PHE A 84 -6.03 3.22 -12.64
N VAL A 85 -5.31 2.82 -13.69
CA VAL A 85 -5.51 3.35 -15.06
C VAL A 85 -6.91 3.06 -15.61
N SER A 86 -7.55 1.98 -15.15
CA SER A 86 -8.93 1.60 -15.50
C SER A 86 -9.97 2.07 -14.47
N THR A 87 -9.57 2.74 -13.39
CA THR A 87 -10.50 3.20 -12.35
C THR A 87 -11.27 4.43 -12.84
N ARG A 88 -12.60 4.41 -12.68
CA ARG A 88 -13.44 5.57 -13.04
C ARG A 88 -13.10 6.79 -12.17
N PRO A 89 -13.03 8.02 -12.73
CA PRO A 89 -12.72 9.22 -11.96
C PRO A 89 -13.63 9.46 -10.74
N THR A 90 -14.93 9.13 -10.84
CA THR A 90 -15.89 9.17 -9.73
C THR A 90 -15.50 8.24 -8.57
N VAL A 91 -15.20 6.98 -8.89
CA VAL A 91 -14.79 5.93 -7.93
C VAL A 91 -13.50 6.35 -7.25
N MET A 92 -12.50 6.82 -8.01
CA MET A 92 -11.25 7.31 -7.46
C MET A 92 -11.45 8.49 -6.50
N ALA A 93 -12.31 9.45 -6.85
CA ALA A 93 -12.61 10.61 -6.00
C ALA A 93 -13.23 10.20 -4.66
N ARG A 94 -14.27 9.34 -4.69
CA ARG A 94 -14.93 8.80 -3.48
C ARG A 94 -13.96 7.99 -2.62
N SER A 95 -13.30 6.99 -3.19
CA SER A 95 -12.35 6.14 -2.46
C SER A 95 -11.19 6.96 -1.86
N SER A 96 -10.79 8.07 -2.46
CA SER A 96 -9.73 8.95 -1.93
C SER A 96 -10.24 9.90 -0.84
N LEU A 97 -11.47 10.41 -0.95
CA LEU A 97 -12.09 11.28 0.06
C LEU A 97 -12.42 10.52 1.33
N ASP A 98 -13.10 9.37 1.23
CA ASP A 98 -13.37 8.54 2.41
C ASP A 98 -12.06 8.06 3.08
N LEU A 99 -10.99 7.80 2.30
CA LEU A 99 -9.71 7.36 2.87
C LEU A 99 -9.00 8.53 3.58
N ALA A 100 -9.11 9.74 3.03
CA ALA A 100 -8.72 10.95 3.74
C ALA A 100 -9.50 11.14 5.05
N ARG A 101 -10.82 10.88 5.06
CA ARG A 101 -11.65 10.92 6.28
C ARG A 101 -11.19 9.88 7.31
N VAL A 102 -10.94 8.63 6.92
CA VAL A 102 -10.40 7.59 7.82
C VAL A 102 -9.02 7.94 8.39
N ILE A 103 -8.07 8.37 7.55
CA ILE A 103 -6.71 8.74 7.98
C ILE A 103 -6.73 9.94 8.96
N LEU A 104 -7.70 10.85 8.80
CA LEU A 104 -7.83 12.06 9.61
C LEU A 104 -8.75 11.89 10.84
N GLY A 105 -9.33 10.70 11.07
CA GLY A 105 -10.23 10.43 12.20
C GLY A 105 -11.61 11.09 12.07
N ARG A 106 -12.12 11.17 10.84
CA ARG A 106 -13.36 11.88 10.45
C ARG A 106 -14.34 11.01 9.65
N ALA A 107 -14.08 9.71 9.55
CA ALA A 107 -14.99 8.80 8.89
C ALA A 107 -16.26 8.63 9.71
N GLU A 108 -17.41 8.89 9.09
CA GLU A 108 -18.70 8.46 9.61
C GLU A 108 -18.89 6.95 9.37
N VAL A 109 -19.73 6.32 10.20
CA VAL A 109 -20.04 4.89 10.10
C VAL A 109 -21.04 4.68 8.97
N LYS A 110 -20.53 4.41 7.76
CA LYS A 110 -21.31 3.94 6.61
C LYS A 110 -21.65 2.45 6.78
N ASN A 111 -22.79 1.99 6.30
CA ASN A 111 -23.21 0.59 6.39
C ASN A 111 -22.44 -0.26 5.37
N GLU A 112 -22.38 -1.59 5.58
CA GLU A 112 -21.77 -2.52 4.62
C GLU A 112 -22.46 -2.47 3.24
N GLU A 113 -23.78 -2.20 3.21
CA GLU A 113 -24.58 -2.12 1.99
C GLU A 113 -24.31 -0.85 1.15
N ASP A 114 -23.72 0.20 1.74
CA ASP A 114 -23.51 1.50 1.08
C ASP A 114 -22.29 1.52 0.13
N TRP A 115 -21.41 0.51 0.19
CA TRP A 115 -20.13 0.48 -0.53
C TRP A 115 -20.19 -0.37 -1.83
N ASP A 116 -19.96 0.25 -2.99
CA ASP A 116 -19.75 -0.49 -4.24
C ASP A 116 -18.47 -1.36 -4.11
N ARG A 117 -18.56 -2.62 -4.55
CA ARG A 117 -17.42 -3.54 -4.76
C ARG A 117 -16.26 -2.87 -5.49
N MET A 118 -16.52 -1.99 -6.46
CA MET A 118 -15.51 -1.26 -7.22
C MET A 118 -14.83 -0.15 -6.40
N GLU A 119 -15.58 0.53 -5.52
CA GLU A 119 -15.07 1.54 -4.60
C GLU A 119 -14.23 0.88 -3.49
N ASN A 120 -14.68 -0.27 -2.96
CA ASN A 120 -13.94 -1.09 -1.99
C ASN A 120 -12.66 -1.72 -2.61
N ALA A 121 -12.71 -2.20 -3.85
CA ALA A 121 -11.50 -2.68 -4.54
C ALA A 121 -10.47 -1.56 -4.78
N THR A 122 -10.94 -0.37 -5.16
CA THR A 122 -10.09 0.84 -5.33
C THR A 122 -9.50 1.30 -4.00
N TRP A 123 -10.30 1.29 -2.94
CA TRP A 123 -9.91 1.60 -1.56
C TRP A 123 -8.73 0.76 -1.06
N ILE A 124 -8.87 -0.57 -1.15
CA ILE A 124 -7.85 -1.51 -0.66
C ILE A 124 -6.54 -1.33 -1.44
N ALA A 125 -6.62 -1.04 -2.74
CA ALA A 125 -5.45 -0.73 -3.57
C ALA A 125 -4.80 0.61 -3.19
N LEU A 126 -5.58 1.66 -2.91
CA LEU A 126 -5.07 2.95 -2.43
C LEU A 126 -4.35 2.79 -1.08
N LEU A 127 -5.01 2.21 -0.09
CA LEU A 127 -4.47 1.98 1.26
C LEU A 127 -3.14 1.22 1.23
N ARG A 128 -3.01 0.24 0.33
CA ARG A 128 -1.75 -0.49 0.09
C ARG A 128 -0.63 0.41 -0.41
N HIS A 129 -0.84 1.16 -1.50
CA HIS A 129 0.20 1.99 -2.11
C HIS A 129 0.60 3.19 -1.24
N CYS A 130 -0.33 3.69 -0.41
CA CYS A 130 -0.09 4.78 0.54
C CYS A 130 0.87 4.42 1.69
N GLN A 131 1.27 3.16 1.83
CA GLN A 131 2.32 2.74 2.77
C GLN A 131 3.73 3.12 2.30
N SER A 132 3.95 3.36 0.99
CA SER A 132 5.25 3.70 0.41
C SER A 132 5.17 4.79 -0.69
N PRO A 133 4.70 6.01 -0.37
CA PRO A 133 4.60 7.12 -1.32
C PRO A 133 5.97 7.64 -1.77
N SER A 134 6.05 8.24 -2.96
CA SER A 134 7.32 8.72 -3.51
C SER A 134 7.90 9.91 -2.71
N PRO A 135 9.23 10.01 -2.52
CA PRO A 135 9.85 11.11 -1.77
C PRO A 135 9.54 12.51 -2.33
N THR A 136 9.28 12.62 -3.65
CA THR A 136 8.90 13.87 -4.31
C THR A 136 7.49 14.31 -3.89
N LEU A 137 6.51 13.39 -3.86
CA LEU A 137 5.16 13.69 -3.37
C LEU A 137 5.18 13.99 -1.86
N VAL A 138 5.89 13.18 -1.07
CA VAL A 138 6.05 13.40 0.39
C VAL A 138 6.55 14.82 0.66
N ARG A 139 7.55 15.31 -0.09
CA ARG A 139 8.09 16.66 0.03
C ARG A 139 7.10 17.74 -0.38
N LYS A 140 6.33 17.56 -1.47
CA LYS A 140 5.27 18.50 -1.88
C LYS A 140 4.21 18.66 -0.79
N TYR A 141 3.64 17.54 -0.34
CA TYR A 141 2.54 17.49 0.63
C TYR A 141 2.98 17.63 2.11
N SER A 142 4.28 17.84 2.33
CA SER A 142 4.82 18.18 3.66
C SER A 142 4.70 19.66 4.03
N THR A 143 4.35 20.51 3.07
CA THR A 143 4.32 21.97 3.20
C THR A 143 3.01 22.46 3.84
N ALA A 144 3.05 23.66 4.44
CA ALA A 144 1.89 24.26 5.11
C ALA A 144 0.70 24.49 4.16
N GLY A 145 0.96 24.80 2.88
CA GLY A 145 -0.07 24.97 1.86
C GLY A 145 -0.87 23.70 1.56
N TYR A 146 -0.33 22.52 1.88
CA TYR A 146 -1.02 21.23 1.81
C TYR A 146 -1.29 20.63 3.21
N SER A 147 -1.44 21.48 4.24
CA SER A 147 -1.80 21.10 5.62
C SER A 147 -0.93 20.04 6.31
N GLY A 148 0.28 19.78 5.79
CA GLY A 148 1.18 18.72 6.27
C GLY A 148 0.59 17.30 6.17
N VAL A 149 -0.20 17.02 5.13
CA VAL A 149 -0.88 15.71 5.01
C VAL A 149 0.07 14.53 4.80
N SER A 150 1.27 14.74 4.25
CA SER A 150 2.25 13.65 4.14
C SER A 150 2.80 13.20 5.50
N GLN A 151 3.00 14.13 6.46
CA GLN A 151 3.36 13.76 7.84
C GLN A 151 2.18 13.12 8.58
N ARG A 152 0.93 13.49 8.27
CA ARG A 152 -0.27 12.88 8.86
C ARG A 152 -0.44 11.43 8.41
N LEU A 153 -0.33 11.14 7.11
CA LEU A 153 -0.32 9.77 6.58
C LEU A 153 0.82 8.93 7.19
N ALA A 154 2.03 9.48 7.30
CA ALA A 154 3.16 8.76 7.89
C ALA A 154 2.93 8.37 9.37
N ARG A 155 2.25 9.22 10.15
CA ARG A 155 1.85 8.89 11.53
C ARG A 155 0.79 7.78 11.56
N PHE A 156 -0.28 7.91 10.77
CA PHE A 156 -1.32 6.89 10.66
C PHE A 156 -0.73 5.51 10.30
N THR A 157 0.12 5.43 9.27
CA THR A 157 0.78 4.17 8.88
C THR A 157 1.67 3.60 10.01
N ALA A 158 2.39 4.45 10.75
CA ALA A 158 3.18 4.00 11.90
C ALA A 158 2.30 3.49 13.06
N GLU A 159 1.15 4.12 13.31
CA GLU A 159 0.18 3.70 14.33
C GLU A 159 -0.48 2.36 13.97
N GLN A 160 -0.88 2.15 12.71
CA GLN A 160 -1.40 0.87 12.23
C GLN A 160 -0.35 -0.25 12.36
N ASN A 161 0.90 0.02 12.00
CA ASN A 161 2.02 -0.92 12.19
C ASN A 161 2.27 -1.25 13.67
N ALA A 162 2.11 -0.28 14.58
CA ALA A 162 2.22 -0.52 16.03
C ALA A 162 1.05 -1.36 16.58
N ILE A 163 -0.17 -1.17 16.08
CA ILE A 163 -1.35 -2.00 16.43
C ILE A 163 -1.14 -3.44 15.93
N ALA A 164 -0.71 -3.59 14.68
CA ALA A 164 -0.37 -4.87 14.05
C ALA A 164 0.65 -5.70 14.87
N HIS A 165 1.74 -5.07 15.32
CA HIS A 165 2.75 -5.75 16.13
C HIS A 165 2.28 -6.09 17.55
N ARG A 166 1.28 -5.39 18.09
CA ARG A 166 0.64 -5.78 19.37
C ARG A 166 -0.30 -6.97 19.20
N ALA A 167 -1.07 -7.01 18.12
CA ALA A 167 -1.98 -8.13 17.82
C ALA A 167 -1.25 -9.45 17.53
N THR A 168 0.02 -9.39 17.12
CA THR A 168 0.88 -10.55 16.79
C THR A 168 1.90 -10.92 17.88
N GLY A 169 1.68 -10.43 19.12
CA GLY A 169 2.55 -10.75 20.26
C GLY A 169 2.59 -12.26 20.59
N PRO A 170 3.73 -12.79 21.07
CA PRO A 170 3.87 -14.21 21.36
C PRO A 170 2.99 -14.64 22.54
N ALA A 171 2.31 -15.78 22.40
CA ALA A 171 1.50 -16.35 23.48
C ALA A 171 2.35 -16.60 24.73
N THR A 172 2.01 -15.94 25.83
CA THR A 172 2.72 -16.08 27.11
C THR A 172 2.66 -17.53 27.60
N PRO A 173 3.80 -18.19 27.89
CA PRO A 173 3.80 -19.53 28.47
C PRO A 173 3.05 -19.52 29.80
N ARG A 174 1.92 -20.24 29.87
CA ARG A 174 1.11 -20.38 31.08
C ARG A 174 1.99 -20.90 32.22
N ALA A 175 2.30 -20.04 33.18
CA ALA A 175 3.14 -20.39 34.32
C ALA A 175 2.53 -21.60 35.05
N LYS A 176 3.29 -22.71 35.12
CA LYS A 176 2.88 -23.90 35.84
C LYS A 176 2.97 -23.62 37.34
N THR A 177 1.83 -23.53 38.01
CA THR A 177 1.75 -23.38 39.46
C THR A 177 2.55 -24.49 40.14
N ILE A 178 3.58 -24.12 40.89
CA ILE A 178 4.38 -25.09 41.65
C ILE A 178 3.56 -25.55 42.85
N ASN A 179 2.82 -26.65 42.70
CA ASN A 179 2.21 -27.30 43.84
C ASN A 179 3.31 -28.04 44.62
N ARG A 180 3.43 -27.72 45.91
CA ARG A 180 4.41 -28.31 46.84
C ARG A 180 3.69 -29.39 47.68
N TYR A 181 4.44 -30.04 48.57
CA TYR A 181 3.99 -30.95 49.64
C TYR A 181 3.75 -32.43 49.25
N MET A 182 4.50 -33.30 49.95
CA MET A 182 4.34 -34.77 50.12
C MET A 182 4.54 -35.68 48.89
N GLY A 183 5.24 -36.83 48.97
CA GLY A 183 6.13 -37.29 50.06
C GLY A 183 6.57 -38.78 49.96
N ASN A 184 7.89 -39.01 49.84
CA ASN A 184 8.64 -40.28 50.06
C ASN A 184 8.37 -41.52 49.15
N ILE A 185 9.22 -42.55 49.39
CA ILE A 185 9.13 -43.99 49.03
C ILE A 185 10.01 -44.48 47.84
N TYR A 186 11.27 -44.76 48.22
CA TYR A 186 12.32 -45.69 47.76
C TYR A 186 12.11 -46.64 46.55
N SER A 187 13.17 -46.78 45.71
CA SER A 187 13.87 -48.06 45.39
C SER A 187 15.09 -47.86 44.44
N THR A 188 15.89 -48.90 44.17
CA THR A 188 17.29 -48.79 43.66
C THR A 188 17.61 -49.59 42.39
N SER A 189 18.86 -49.44 41.90
CA SER A 189 19.44 -49.97 40.65
C SER A 189 19.79 -51.47 40.66
N GLN A 190 19.87 -52.11 39.47
CA GLN A 190 20.74 -53.26 39.17
C GLN A 190 21.29 -53.21 37.71
N LYS A 191 22.24 -54.10 37.36
CA LYS A 191 23.11 -54.06 36.15
C LYS A 191 23.17 -55.40 35.39
N GLY A 192 23.51 -55.31 34.09
CA GLY A 192 24.32 -56.31 33.34
C GLY A 192 23.92 -56.39 31.85
N HIS A 193 24.72 -56.86 30.90
CA HIS A 193 26.18 -56.87 30.62
C HIS A 193 26.34 -57.78 29.36
N ASN A 194 27.05 -57.30 28.32
CA ASN A 194 27.59 -58.02 27.13
C ASN A 194 26.58 -58.59 26.08
N VAL A 195 26.68 -58.33 24.75
CA VAL A 195 27.79 -58.47 23.75
C VAL A 195 28.02 -59.95 23.43
N LEU A 196 28.07 -60.45 22.17
CA LEU A 196 28.45 -59.91 20.83
C LEU A 196 27.24 -59.47 19.93
N ASP A 197 27.19 -59.41 18.57
CA ASP A 197 28.04 -59.94 17.47
C ASP A 197 27.88 -59.27 16.05
N VAL A 198 28.83 -59.58 15.15
CA VAL A 198 28.91 -59.50 13.65
C VAL A 198 28.69 -58.17 12.87
N HIS A 199 29.54 -57.98 11.84
CA HIS A 199 29.61 -56.87 10.85
C HIS A 199 28.77 -57.18 9.56
N ASP A 200 28.53 -56.26 8.60
CA ASP A 200 29.48 -55.85 7.54
C ASP A 200 29.11 -54.53 6.81
N TYR A 201 30.15 -53.90 6.24
CA TYR A 201 30.18 -52.73 5.32
C TYR A 201 30.62 -53.22 3.90
N PRO A 202 30.86 -52.42 2.82
CA PRO A 202 30.87 -50.95 2.65
C PRO A 202 30.15 -50.41 1.37
N THR A 203 30.36 -49.12 1.06
CA THR A 203 30.04 -48.39 -0.20
C THR A 203 31.30 -48.21 -1.08
N PRO A 204 31.35 -47.44 -2.20
CA PRO A 204 30.34 -46.78 -3.08
C PRO A 204 30.49 -47.32 -4.55
N PRO A 205 30.50 -46.56 -5.68
CA PRO A 205 29.85 -45.30 -6.12
C PRO A 205 29.12 -45.41 -7.51
N ILE A 206 28.50 -44.31 -8.01
CA ILE A 206 28.62 -43.72 -9.38
C ILE A 206 27.54 -42.64 -9.62
N THR A 207 27.94 -41.52 -10.24
CA THR A 207 27.08 -40.56 -10.98
C THR A 207 27.74 -40.28 -12.33
N PRO A 208 27.00 -39.98 -13.40
CA PRO A 208 26.67 -38.57 -13.70
C PRO A 208 25.34 -38.32 -14.45
N TYR A 209 24.75 -37.14 -14.25
CA TYR A 209 24.73 -36.10 -15.31
C TYR A 209 24.40 -34.72 -14.72
N SER A 210 24.78 -33.66 -15.45
CA SER A 210 24.73 -32.26 -15.02
C SER A 210 23.34 -31.61 -15.21
N ASN A 211 22.92 -30.73 -14.29
CA ASN A 211 22.80 -29.29 -14.60
C ASN A 211 22.57 -28.41 -13.36
N CYS A 212 23.40 -27.37 -13.26
CA CYS A 212 23.37 -26.37 -12.20
C CYS A 212 22.30 -25.30 -12.44
N TRP A 213 21.63 -24.85 -11.37
CA TRP A 213 21.19 -23.45 -11.23
C TRP A 213 21.48 -22.97 -9.80
N MET A 214 21.77 -21.68 -9.65
CA MET A 214 22.41 -21.13 -8.45
C MET A 214 21.46 -20.92 -7.26
N GLY A 215 22.04 -20.92 -6.06
CA GLY A 215 21.31 -20.84 -4.80
C GLY A 215 20.57 -19.51 -4.57
N SER A 216 19.39 -19.62 -3.97
CA SER A 216 18.62 -18.50 -3.44
C SER A 216 19.23 -17.98 -2.15
N GLN A 217 19.92 -16.83 -2.22
CA GLN A 217 20.16 -16.05 -0.99
C GLN A 217 18.82 -15.54 -0.46
N GLY A 218 18.56 -15.78 0.83
CA GLY A 218 17.29 -15.42 1.46
C GLY A 218 17.15 -13.92 1.64
N LEU A 219 16.39 -13.27 0.75
CA LEU A 219 15.84 -11.94 1.03
C LEU A 219 15.02 -11.99 2.32
N PRO A 220 15.17 -11.04 3.26
CA PRO A 220 14.37 -11.02 4.46
C PRO A 220 12.89 -10.83 4.10
N ARG A 221 12.04 -11.80 4.47
CA ARG A 221 10.59 -11.65 4.38
C ARG A 221 10.19 -10.40 5.15
N MET A 222 9.54 -9.44 4.49
CA MET A 222 8.88 -8.34 5.18
C MET A 222 7.86 -8.90 6.18
N PRO A 223 7.70 -8.27 7.37
CA PRO A 223 6.66 -8.65 8.32
C PRO A 223 5.29 -8.62 7.64
N ARG A 224 4.53 -9.72 7.75
CA ARG A 224 3.12 -9.70 7.38
C ARG A 224 2.35 -8.98 8.48
N LEU A 225 1.82 -7.81 8.14
CA LEU A 225 0.81 -7.11 8.91
C LEU A 225 -0.51 -7.91 8.90
N PRO A 226 -1.49 -7.60 9.77
CA PRO A 226 -2.85 -8.13 9.68
C PRO A 226 -3.46 -7.89 8.29
N PRO A 227 -4.48 -8.65 7.90
CA PRO A 227 -5.21 -8.34 6.69
C PRO A 227 -5.90 -6.96 6.82
N ASN A 228 -6.15 -6.30 5.68
CA ASN A 228 -6.67 -4.93 5.64
C ASN A 228 -8.00 -4.77 6.37
N ASP A 229 -8.76 -5.88 6.42
CA ASP A 229 -9.88 -6.23 7.28
C ASP A 229 -9.84 -5.42 8.59
N ALA A 230 -8.80 -5.53 9.42
CA ALA A 230 -8.78 -4.89 10.75
C ALA A 230 -8.91 -3.33 10.78
N ILE A 231 -8.76 -2.65 9.63
CA ILE A 231 -9.11 -1.23 9.45
C ILE A 231 -10.53 -1.09 8.88
N CYS A 232 -10.90 -1.93 7.92
CA CYS A 232 -12.25 -2.03 7.38
C CYS A 232 -13.28 -2.38 8.48
N ASP A 233 -13.09 -3.45 9.24
CA ASP A 233 -13.95 -3.91 10.35
C ASP A 233 -14.19 -2.78 11.38
N ARG A 234 -13.15 -1.97 11.65
CA ARG A 234 -13.21 -0.89 12.66
C ARG A 234 -14.12 0.28 12.25
N TYR A 235 -14.19 0.59 10.97
CA TYR A 235 -14.92 1.77 10.45
C TYR A 235 -16.19 1.39 9.66
N TYR A 236 -16.25 0.16 9.14
CA TYR A 236 -17.25 -0.32 8.17
C TYR A 236 -17.75 -1.75 8.47
N GLY A 237 -17.44 -2.33 9.65
CA GLY A 237 -18.17 -3.47 10.21
C GLY A 237 -17.75 -4.88 9.76
N PHE A 238 -17.15 -5.03 8.58
CA PHE A 238 -16.81 -6.29 7.87
C PHE A 238 -16.62 -7.54 8.75
N GLY A 239 -17.73 -8.18 9.12
CA GLY A 239 -17.70 -9.37 9.96
C GLY A 239 -17.21 -10.60 9.20
N THR A 240 -16.12 -11.23 9.65
CA THR A 240 -15.65 -12.50 9.07
C THR A 240 -16.67 -13.62 9.36
N ALA A 241 -17.59 -13.85 8.42
CA ALA A 241 -18.44 -15.04 8.41
C ALA A 241 -17.55 -16.31 8.44
N SER A 242 -17.87 -17.22 9.36
CA SER A 242 -17.06 -18.40 9.71
C SER A 242 -17.34 -19.62 8.82
#